data_AF-A0A0S8IA32-F1
#
_entry.id   AF-A0A0S8IA32-F1
#
_cell.length_a   1.000
_cell.length_b   1.000
_cell.length_c   1.000
_cell.angle_alpha   90.00
_cell.angle_beta   90.00
_cell.angle_gamma   90.00
#
_symmetry.space_group_name_H-M   'P 1'
#
loop_
_entity.id
_entity.type
_entity.pdbx_description
1 polymer ?
#
loop_
_entity_poly.entity_id
_entity_poly.type
_entity_poly.pdbx_seq_one_letter_code
_entity_poly.pdbx_strand_id
1 'polypeptide(L)' 'MEQKGYIKPKRIPMGELESREYSEEEFRKLELIWKYLQSGFKHKIAYEKAMEELRSPGLKLDAQDQKSGPPQSKT' A
#
# COMPACT_ATOMS: atom_id res chain seq x y z
N MET A 1 0.64 -9.99 2.73
CA MET A 1 1.18 -8.86 3.52
C MET A 1 1.61 -9.30 4.90
N GLU A 2 0.76 -9.99 5.65
CA GLU A 2 1.11 -10.58 6.96
C GLU A 2 2.26 -11.61 6.89
N GLN A 3 2.17 -12.60 5.98
CA GLN A 3 3.25 -13.59 5.77
C GLN A 3 4.59 -12.97 5.30
N LYS A 4 4.55 -11.74 4.78
CA LYS A 4 5.74 -11.00 4.35
C LYS A 4 6.29 -10.07 5.44
N GLY A 5 5.65 -10.02 6.61
CA GLY A 5 6.08 -9.20 7.75
C GLY A 5 5.76 -7.71 7.65
N TYR A 6 5.00 -7.29 6.62
CA TYR A 6 4.70 -5.87 6.40
C TYR A 6 3.59 -5.32 7.29
N ILE A 7 2.75 -6.22 7.82
CA ILE A 7 1.72 -5.89 8.81
C ILE A 7 1.80 -6.88 9.99
N LYS A 8 1.53 -6.40 11.21
CA LYS A 8 1.55 -7.16 12.46
C LYS A 8 0.16 -7.18 13.08
N PRO A 9 -0.54 -8.32 13.05
CA PRO A 9 -1.83 -8.43 13.74
C PRO A 9 -1.62 -8.47 15.26
N LYS A 10 -2.54 -7.86 15.99
CA LYS A 10 -2.72 -8.11 17.42
C LYS A 10 -3.69 -9.29 17.56
N ARG A 11 -3.26 -10.33 18.28
CA ARG A 11 -4.12 -11.49 18.55
C ARG A 11 -4.92 -11.21 19.81
N ILE A 12 -6.24 -11.31 19.71
CA ILE A 12 -7.15 -11.16 20.85
C ILE A 12 -7.87 -12.49 21.04
N PRO A 13 -7.71 -13.15 22.21
CA PRO A 13 -8.43 -14.37 22.50
C PRO A 13 -9.91 -14.03 22.71
N MET A 14 -10.79 -14.73 22.00
CA MET A 14 -12.24 -14.59 22.05
C MET A 14 -12.87 -15.96 22.32
N GLY A 15 -12.62 -16.48 23.52
CA GLY A 15 -12.97 -17.85 23.90
C GLY A 15 -12.05 -18.86 23.20
N GLU A 16 -12.63 -19.79 22.44
CA GLU A 16 -11.88 -20.77 21.64
C GLU A 16 -11.37 -20.20 20.29
N LEU A 17 -11.75 -18.97 19.94
CA LEU A 17 -11.37 -18.31 18.69
C LEU A 17 -10.27 -17.27 18.92
N GLU A 18 -9.29 -17.19 18.03
CA GLU A 18 -8.35 -16.06 17.97
C GLU A 18 -8.85 -15.04 16.93
N SER A 19 -9.18 -13.83 17.36
CA SER A 19 -9.44 -12.73 16.43
C SER A 19 -8.14 -12.00 16.10
N ARG A 20 -7.98 -11.62 14.83
CA ARG A 20 -6.87 -10.77 14.35
C ARG A 20 -7.35 -9.35 14.26
N GLU A 21 -6.90 -8.52 15.19
CA GLU A 21 -7.19 -7.09 15.16
C GLU A 21 -5.99 -6.34 14.59
N TYR A 22 -6.26 -5.42 13.67
CA TYR A 22 -5.24 -4.54 13.10
C TYR A 22 -5.51 -3.14 13.61
N SER A 23 -4.46 -2.43 14.06
CA SER A 23 -4.61 -1.02 14.41
C SER A 23 -4.94 -0.20 13.16
N GLU A 24 -5.50 0.99 13.37
CA GLU A 24 -5.76 1.93 12.28
C GLU A 24 -4.48 2.27 11.49
N GLU A 25 -3.33 2.35 12.16
CA GLU A 25 -2.03 2.54 11.52
C GLU A 25 -1.66 1.38 10.59
N GLU A 26 -1.89 0.14 11.02
CA GLU A 26 -1.62 -1.07 10.23
C GLU A 26 -2.57 -1.17 9.04
N PHE A 27 -3.82 -0.77 9.21
CA PHE A 27 -4.79 -0.68 8.12
C PHE A 27 -4.37 0.38 7.08
N ARG A 28 -4.01 1.59 7.53
CA ARG A 28 -3.54 2.67 6.66
C ARG A 28 -2.26 2.32 5.92
N LYS A 29 -1.34 1.60 6.58
CA LYS A 29 -0.14 1.04 5.95
C LYS A 29 -0.50 0.08 4.83
N LEU A 30 -1.47 -0.82 5.06
CA LEU A 30 -1.94 -1.76 4.05
C LEU A 30 -2.55 -1.05 2.83
N GLU A 31 -3.39 -0.03 3.07
CA GLU A 31 -3.98 0.79 2.01
C GLU A 31 -2.92 1.43 1.11
N LEU A 32 -1.88 2.01 1.72
CA LEU A 32 -0.78 2.63 0.98
C LEU A 32 0.06 1.63 0.21
N ILE A 33 0.38 0.47 0.80
CA ILE A 33 1.09 -0.60 0.09
C ILE A 33 0.27 -1.05 -1.12
N TRP A 34 -1.05 -1.21 -0.95
CA TRP A 34 -1.95 -1.61 -2.03
C TRP A 34 -1.99 -0.59 -3.16
N LYS A 35 -2.11 0.71 -2.84
CA LYS A 35 -2.00 1.83 -3.79
C LYS A 35 -0.74 1.69 -4.65
N TYR A 36 0.42 1.49 -4.05
CA TYR A 36 1.68 1.39 -4.79
C TYR A 36 1.82 0.07 -5.57
N LEU A 37 1.27 -1.04 -5.08
CA LEU A 37 1.20 -2.27 -5.87
C LEU A 37 0.35 -2.10 -7.13
N GLN A 38 -0.79 -1.41 -7.02
CA GLN A 38 -1.67 -1.12 -8.16
C GLN A 38 -0.99 -0.20 -9.19
N SER A 39 -0.08 0.68 -8.76
CA SER A 39 0.77 1.48 -9.65
C SER A 39 1.91 0.67 -10.32
N GLY A 40 1.99 -0.64 -10.10
CA GLY A 40 2.98 -1.52 -10.72
C GLY A 40 4.31 -1.65 -9.97
N PHE A 41 4.43 -1.06 -8.77
CA PHE A 41 5.64 -1.23 -7.96
C PHE A 41 5.78 -2.66 -7.43
N LYS A 42 7.02 -3.18 -7.40
CA LYS A 42 7.32 -4.43 -6.71
C LYS A 42 7.10 -4.27 -5.21
N HIS A 43 6.74 -5.36 -4.54
CA HIS A 43 6.37 -5.39 -3.12
C HIS A 43 7.32 -4.62 -2.18
N LYS A 44 8.64 -4.76 -2.36
CA LYS A 44 9.63 -4.05 -1.54
C LYS A 44 9.52 -2.52 -1.70
N ILE A 45 9.47 -2.07 -2.95
CA ILE A 45 9.37 -0.64 -3.29
C ILE A 45 8.03 -0.06 -2.83
N ALA A 46 6.94 -0.82 -3.00
CA ALA A 46 5.62 -0.42 -2.52
C ALA A 46 5.58 -0.23 -1.00
N TYR A 47 6.24 -1.12 -0.25
CA TYR A 47 6.40 -0.99 1.19
C TYR A 47 7.24 0.24 1.58
N GLU A 48 8.39 0.45 0.95
CA GLU A 48 9.26 1.59 1.23
C GLU A 48 8.52 2.93 0.99
N LYS A 49 7.79 3.03 -0.13
CA LYS A 49 6.97 4.20 -0.46
C LYS A 49 5.81 4.41 0.52
N ALA A 50 5.11 3.35 0.91
CA ALA A 50 4.06 3.44 1.92
C ALA A 50 4.58 3.96 3.27
N MET A 51 5.76 3.48 3.70
CA MET A 51 6.40 3.94 4.94
C MET A 51 6.92 5.38 4.86
N GLU A 52 7.29 5.86 3.67
CA GLU A 52 7.64 7.27 3.45
C GLU A 52 6.41 8.18 3.54
N GLU A 53 5.31 7.82 2.87
CA GLU A 53 4.06 8.58 2.89
C GLU A 53 3.41 8.60 4.28
N LEU A 54 3.52 7.52 5.07
CA LEU A 54 3.09 7.51 6.48
C LEU A 54 3.90 8.47 7.36
N ARG A 55 5.21 8.61 7.11
CA ARG A 55 6.09 9.49 7.89
C ARG A 55 5.91 10.96 7.54
N SER A 56 5.53 11.25 6.30
CA SER A 56 5.31 12.60 5.79
C SER A 56 4.00 12.67 5.00
N PRO A 57 2.85 12.90 5.67
CA PRO A 57 1.53 12.95 5.04
C PRO A 57 1.29 14.10 4.02
N GLY A 58 2.35 14.79 3.58
CA GLY A 58 2.31 15.88 2.59
C GLY A 58 3.01 15.56 1.26
N LEU A 59 3.67 14.41 1.11
CA LEU A 59 4.30 14.03 -0.15
C LEU A 59 3.23 13.48 -1.10
N LYS A 60 2.48 14.38 -1.74
CA LYS A 60 1.68 14.03 -2.93
C LYS A 60 2.67 13.62 -4.02
N LEU A 61 3.03 12.34 -4.05
CA LEU A 61 3.61 11.73 -5.24
C LEU A 61 2.47 11.66 -6.25
N ASP A 62 2.30 12.76 -6.99
CA ASP A 62 1.33 12.89 -8.06
C ASP A 62 1.33 11.62 -8.90
N ALA A 63 0.14 11.04 -9.05
CA ALA A 63 -0.14 10.02 -10.04
C ALA A 63 0.03 10.65 -11.43
N GLN A 64 1.26 10.81 -11.88
CA GLN A 64 1.58 10.92 -13.29
C GLN A 64 1.92 9.53 -13.80
N ASP A 65 0.90 8.68 -13.94
CA ASP A 65 0.93 7.70 -15.02
C ASP A 65 0.29 8.36 -16.24
N GLN A 66 1.19 8.90 -17.06
CA GLN A 66 0.90 9.36 -18.40
C GLN A 66 0.29 8.19 -19.16
N LYS A 67 -0.96 8.37 -19.61
CA LYS A 67 -1.47 7.65 -20.78
C LYS A 67 -0.55 7.97 -21.97
N SER A 68 0.54 7.23 -22.13
CA SER A 68 1.35 7.22 -23.33
C SER A 68 0.65 6.32 -24.37
N GLY A 69 -0.43 6.85 -24.95
CA GLY A 69 -0.92 6.37 -26.24
C GLY A 69 -0.09 7.04 -27.34
N PRO A 70 0.47 6.31 -28.32
CA PRO A 70 1.35 6.90 -29.32
C PRO A 70 0.58 7.83 -30.28
N PRO A 71 1.25 8.85 -30.88
CA PRO A 71 0.62 9.85 -31.74
C PRO A 71 0.80 9.50 -33.21
N GLN A 72 -0.25 9.07 -33.94
CA GLN A 72 -0.27 9.02 -35.42
C GLN A 72 -1.72 9.01 -35.91
N SER A 73 -2.17 9.65 -36.98
CA SER A 73 -1.65 10.67 -37.90
C SER A 73 -2.87 11.18 -38.68
N LYS A 74 -2.86 12.45 -39.07
CA LYS A 74 -3.79 13.00 -40.07
C LYS A 74 -3.61 12.28 -41.40
N THR A 75 -4.70 11.93 -42.08
CA THR A 75 -4.94 12.10 -43.53
C THR A 75 -6.44 11.96 -43.75
#